data_AF-A0A5R9NZC4-F1
#
_entry.id   AF-A0A5R9NZC4-F1
#
_cell.length_a   1.000
_cell.length_b   1.000
_cell.length_c   1.000
_cell.angle_alpha   90.00
_cell.angle_beta   90.00
_cell.angle_gamma   90.00
#
_symmetry.space_group_name_H-M   'P 1'
#
loop_
_entity.id
_entity.type
_entity.pdbx_description
1 polymer ?
#
loop_
_entity_poly.entity_id
_entity_poly.type
_entity_poly.pdbx_seq_one_letter_code
_entity_poly.pdbx_strand_id
1 'polypeptide(L)'
;MSHITKVVFTDLFWETLSDHRKHSRYRDFRNSIAMCIRHKSQNRSFTSASDKPFNADPTLKGIWHCKLSRNPDVILFYRMAENTMFLSMIGDHHDYGYNNKGTNAGQVMANRIDQAIARGHVPSPDWDTIKWSTPMELLDHPELAELSLNALGRVHSAIMTEQENFDMLVRVEGEQRSQLPEVYTPWFEALDAVNDKIEAIIDARRLHKKAARGYGVVETAFTR
;
A
#
# COMPACT_ATOMS: atom_id res chain seq x y z
N MET A 1 0.81 -26.05 -8.20
CA MET A 1 1.75 -24.98 -7.78
C MET A 1 1.00 -24.03 -6.85
N SER A 2 1.55 -23.71 -5.67
CA SER A 2 0.91 -22.72 -4.78
C SER A 2 1.12 -21.31 -5.33
N HIS A 3 0.01 -20.64 -5.64
CA HIS A 3 0.03 -19.23 -5.99
C HIS A 3 0.15 -18.38 -4.72
N ILE A 4 0.58 -17.12 -4.85
CA ILE A 4 0.53 -16.17 -3.73
C ILE A 4 -0.94 -15.81 -3.49
N THR A 5 -1.47 -16.18 -2.32
CA THR A 5 -2.83 -15.86 -1.86
C THR A 5 -2.84 -14.85 -0.72
N LYS A 6 -1.70 -14.64 -0.06
CA LYS A 6 -1.57 -13.74 1.08
C LYS A 6 -0.42 -12.77 0.86
N VAL A 7 -0.66 -11.50 1.15
CA VAL A 7 0.37 -10.46 1.19
C VAL A 7 0.47 -9.95 2.62
N VAL A 8 1.68 -9.90 3.14
CA VAL A 8 2.01 -9.38 4.46
C VAL A 8 2.88 -8.16 4.29
N PHE A 9 2.38 -7.02 4.78
CA PHE A 9 3.15 -5.79 4.90
C PHE A 9 3.81 -5.77 6.28
N THR A 10 5.12 -5.55 6.32
CA THR A 10 5.90 -5.44 7.57
C THR A 10 6.00 -3.98 8.01
N ASP A 11 6.40 -3.73 9.26
CA ASP A 11 6.69 -2.37 9.73
C ASP A 11 7.80 -1.69 8.94
N LEU A 12 8.89 -2.41 8.66
CA LEU A 12 10.03 -1.91 7.91
C LEU A 12 9.63 -1.44 6.50
N PHE A 13 8.68 -2.14 5.86
CA PHE A 13 8.14 -1.71 4.58
C PHE A 13 7.47 -0.34 4.68
N TRP A 14 6.65 -0.12 5.71
CA TRP A 14 5.97 1.15 5.91
C TRP A 14 6.92 2.27 6.28
N GLU A 15 7.87 1.99 7.17
CA GLU A 15 8.93 2.93 7.57
C GLU A 15 9.67 3.44 6.34
N THR A 16 10.18 2.53 5.51
CA THR A 16 10.99 2.89 4.34
C THR A 16 10.19 3.43 3.16
N LEU A 17 8.94 2.98 2.97
CA LEU A 17 8.05 3.58 1.96
C LEU A 17 7.72 5.05 2.29
N SER A 18 7.69 5.40 3.58
CA SER A 18 7.31 6.74 4.04
C SER A 18 8.23 7.84 3.51
N ASP A 19 9.52 7.53 3.34
CA ASP A 19 10.54 8.45 2.81
C ASP A 19 10.25 8.88 1.36
N HIS A 20 9.51 8.07 0.61
CA HIS A 20 9.21 8.31 -0.79
C HIS A 20 7.85 8.99 -1.02
N ARG A 21 7.02 9.18 0.00
CA ARG A 21 5.64 9.70 -0.15
C ARG A 21 5.55 11.11 -0.72
N LYS A 22 6.54 11.95 -0.46
CA LYS A 22 6.62 13.32 -1.00
C LYS A 22 7.20 13.36 -2.42
N HIS A 23 7.70 12.24 -2.93
CA HIS A 23 8.27 12.19 -4.27
C HIS A 23 7.17 12.26 -5.32
N SER A 24 7.38 13.04 -6.39
CA SER A 24 6.45 13.16 -7.51
C SER A 24 6.09 11.83 -8.21
N ARG A 25 6.88 10.79 -8.00
CA ARG A 25 6.76 9.47 -8.63
C ARG A 25 6.22 8.42 -7.66
N TYR A 26 5.79 8.84 -6.47
CA TYR A 26 5.29 7.94 -5.44
C TYR A 26 4.15 7.05 -5.95
N ARG A 27 3.22 7.61 -6.75
CA ARG A 27 2.15 6.84 -7.41
C ARG A 27 2.72 5.76 -8.35
N ASP A 28 3.76 6.06 -9.13
CA ASP A 28 4.41 5.07 -9.99
C ASP A 28 5.03 3.92 -9.18
N PHE A 29 5.66 4.23 -8.04
CA PHE A 29 6.25 3.23 -7.17
C PHE A 29 5.17 2.29 -6.64
N ARG A 30 4.05 2.84 -6.18
CA ARG A 30 2.88 2.09 -5.70
C ARG A 30 2.26 1.21 -6.79
N ASN A 31 2.11 1.74 -8.00
CA ASN A 31 1.62 0.96 -9.15
C ASN A 31 2.57 -0.20 -9.49
N SER A 32 3.88 0.04 -9.43
CA SER A 32 4.90 -0.99 -9.68
C SER A 32 4.88 -2.09 -8.61
N ILE A 33 4.69 -1.73 -7.34
CA ILE A 33 4.49 -2.68 -6.24
C ILE A 33 3.23 -3.53 -6.47
N ALA A 34 2.10 -2.91 -6.81
CA ALA A 34 0.85 -3.62 -7.10
C ALA A 34 0.99 -4.59 -8.28
N MET A 35 1.70 -4.19 -9.33
CA MET A 35 2.00 -5.06 -10.48
C MET A 35 2.92 -6.23 -10.10
N CYS A 36 3.93 -5.99 -9.25
CA CYS A 36 4.76 -7.07 -8.72
C CYS A 36 3.91 -8.11 -7.97
N ILE A 37 3.06 -7.66 -7.04
CA ILE A 37 2.14 -8.53 -6.30
C ILE A 37 1.24 -9.33 -7.26
N ARG A 38 0.65 -8.67 -8.26
CA ARG A 38 -0.24 -9.30 -9.24
C ARG A 38 0.49 -10.36 -10.06
N HIS A 39 1.71 -10.09 -10.52
CA HIS A 39 2.49 -11.08 -11.24
C HIS A 39 2.80 -12.30 -10.37
N LYS A 40 3.12 -12.10 -9.09
CA LYS A 40 3.39 -13.20 -8.15
C LYS A 40 2.14 -13.99 -7.76
N SER A 41 0.99 -13.34 -7.70
CA SER A 41 -0.28 -14.04 -7.44
C SER A 41 -0.70 -14.90 -8.63
N GLN A 42 -0.41 -14.48 -9.87
CA GLN A 42 -0.66 -15.29 -11.07
C GLN A 42 0.39 -16.38 -11.27
N ASN A 43 1.67 -16.04 -11.06
CA ASN A 43 2.80 -16.94 -11.18
C ASN A 43 3.86 -16.60 -10.12
N ARG A 44 3.93 -17.41 -9.06
CA ARG A 44 4.90 -17.26 -7.97
C ARG A 44 6.35 -17.17 -8.46
N SER A 45 6.68 -17.87 -9.53
CA SER A 45 8.02 -17.93 -10.12
C SER A 45 8.25 -16.89 -11.22
N PHE A 46 7.33 -15.95 -11.43
CA PHE A 46 7.49 -14.87 -12.39
C PHE A 46 8.84 -14.15 -12.17
N THR A 47 9.59 -13.91 -13.22
CA THR A 47 10.84 -13.13 -13.18
C THR A 47 10.88 -12.19 -14.37
N SER A 48 11.51 -11.03 -14.20
CA SER A 48 11.79 -10.07 -15.25
C SER A 48 13.16 -9.44 -15.06
N ALA A 49 13.55 -8.52 -15.95
CA ALA A 49 14.76 -7.72 -15.76
C ALA A 49 14.71 -6.87 -14.47
N SER A 50 13.52 -6.49 -14.01
CA SER A 50 13.32 -5.69 -12.81
C SER A 50 12.97 -6.52 -11.57
N ASP A 51 12.35 -7.69 -11.70
CA ASP A 51 11.88 -8.55 -10.60
C ASP A 51 12.58 -9.90 -10.64
N LYS A 52 13.48 -10.16 -9.69
CA LYS A 52 14.24 -11.41 -9.63
C LYS A 52 14.78 -11.70 -8.22
N PRO A 53 15.12 -12.96 -7.92
CA PRO A 53 15.76 -13.31 -6.65
C PRO A 53 17.24 -12.92 -6.63
N PHE A 54 17.77 -12.68 -5.43
CA PHE A 54 19.21 -12.65 -5.22
C PHE A 54 19.78 -14.07 -5.33
N ASN A 55 20.47 -14.34 -6.43
CA ASN A 55 21.08 -15.65 -6.69
C ASN A 55 22.61 -15.65 -6.49
N ALA A 56 23.26 -14.49 -6.57
CA ALA A 56 24.72 -14.39 -6.54
C ALA A 56 25.29 -14.26 -5.12
N ASP A 57 24.54 -13.65 -4.20
CA ASP A 57 24.97 -13.40 -2.83
C ASP A 57 24.29 -14.41 -1.86
N PRO A 58 25.05 -15.31 -1.21
CA PRO A 58 24.52 -16.26 -0.25
C PRO A 58 23.82 -15.61 0.96
N THR A 59 24.25 -14.41 1.38
CA THR A 59 23.70 -13.69 2.53
C THR A 59 22.27 -13.18 2.26
N LEU A 60 21.96 -12.94 0.98
CA LEU A 60 20.66 -12.44 0.52
C LEU A 60 19.75 -13.56 0.00
N LYS A 61 20.15 -14.82 0.19
CA LYS A 61 19.40 -15.98 -0.31
C LYS A 61 17.96 -15.94 0.18
N GLY A 62 17.02 -16.11 -0.76
CA GLY A 62 15.58 -16.10 -0.49
C GLY A 62 14.94 -14.72 -0.48
N ILE A 63 15.74 -13.65 -0.52
CA ILE A 63 15.27 -12.29 -0.78
C ILE A 63 15.12 -12.09 -2.28
N TRP A 64 14.01 -11.48 -2.66
CA TRP A 64 13.75 -11.01 -4.00
C TRP A 64 13.83 -9.49 -4.04
N HIS A 65 14.15 -8.97 -5.21
CA HIS A 65 14.21 -7.55 -5.44
C HIS A 65 13.42 -7.18 -6.70
N CYS A 66 12.60 -6.13 -6.61
CA CYS A 66 11.84 -5.57 -7.70
C CYS A 66 12.23 -4.09 -7.88
N LYS A 67 12.87 -3.75 -9.01
CA LYS A 67 13.24 -2.38 -9.33
C LYS A 67 12.00 -1.56 -9.68
N LEU A 68 11.63 -0.61 -8.81
CA LEU A 68 10.48 0.28 -8.96
C LEU A 68 10.82 1.50 -9.81
N SER A 69 12.05 1.99 -9.69
CA SER A 69 12.54 3.13 -10.48
C SER A 69 14.06 3.06 -10.68
N ARG A 70 14.53 3.63 -11.79
CA ARG A 70 15.96 3.85 -12.07
C ARG A 70 16.46 5.23 -11.62
N ASN A 71 15.58 6.23 -11.64
CA ASN A 71 15.89 7.58 -11.18
C ASN A 71 14.63 8.20 -10.51
N PRO A 72 14.58 8.29 -9.18
CA PRO A 72 15.59 7.81 -8.22
C PRO A 72 15.74 6.29 -8.28
N ASP A 73 16.88 5.76 -7.81
CA ASP A 73 17.08 4.32 -7.69
C ASP A 73 16.24 3.80 -6.51
N VAL A 74 15.19 3.04 -6.81
CA VAL A 74 14.23 2.56 -5.82
C VAL A 74 13.90 1.10 -6.10
N ILE A 75 14.02 0.28 -5.07
CA ILE A 75 13.89 -1.17 -5.12
C ILE A 75 12.99 -1.62 -3.98
N LEU A 76 12.02 -2.47 -4.30
CA LEU A 76 11.28 -3.25 -3.32
C LEU A 76 12.05 -4.53 -3.02
N PHE A 77 12.36 -4.77 -1.74
CA PHE A 77 12.85 -6.04 -1.22
C PHE A 77 11.73 -6.81 -0.53
N TYR A 78 11.58 -8.08 -0.89
CA TYR A 78 10.53 -8.93 -0.34
C TYR A 78 10.96 -10.39 -0.25
N ARG A 79 10.27 -11.17 0.57
CA ARG A 79 10.44 -12.63 0.65
C ARG A 79 9.14 -13.33 0.31
N MET A 80 9.24 -14.61 -0.04
CA MET A 80 8.08 -15.47 -0.27
C MET A 80 8.26 -16.78 0.50
N ALA A 81 7.25 -17.15 1.29
CA ALA A 81 7.17 -18.45 1.96
C ALA A 81 5.78 -19.06 1.72
N GLU A 82 5.72 -20.35 1.37
CA GLU A 82 4.46 -21.07 1.12
C GLU A 82 3.51 -20.42 0.09
N ASN A 83 2.46 -19.74 0.53
CA ASN A 83 1.50 -18.97 -0.28
C ASN A 83 1.49 -17.46 0.09
N THR A 84 2.47 -17.03 0.89
CA THR A 84 2.57 -15.68 1.43
C THR A 84 3.76 -14.93 0.82
N MET A 85 3.51 -13.68 0.43
CA MET A 85 4.52 -12.70 0.04
C MET A 85 4.68 -11.67 1.15
N PHE A 86 5.90 -11.45 1.63
CA PHE A 86 6.22 -10.51 2.70
C PHE A 86 6.89 -9.28 2.09
N LEU A 87 6.14 -8.18 1.96
CA LEU A 87 6.72 -6.89 1.58
C LEU A 87 7.51 -6.36 2.77
N SER A 88 8.83 -6.25 2.58
CA SER A 88 9.76 -6.14 3.70
C SER A 88 10.42 -4.77 3.78
N MET A 89 10.92 -4.23 2.67
CA MET A 89 11.68 -2.98 2.68
C MET A 89 11.63 -2.30 1.30
N ILE A 90 11.59 -0.97 1.28
CA ILE A 90 11.95 -0.15 0.12
C ILE A 90 13.37 0.37 0.36
N GLY A 91 14.21 0.33 -0.66
CA GLY A 91 15.59 0.79 -0.56
C GLY A 91 16.23 0.97 -1.93
N ASP A 92 17.56 0.91 -2.00
CA ASP A 92 18.35 1.11 -3.21
C ASP A 92 19.50 0.11 -3.36
N HIS A 93 20.37 0.29 -4.37
CA HIS A 93 21.55 -0.57 -4.57
C HIS A 93 22.62 -0.44 -3.47
N HIS A 94 22.63 0.65 -2.69
CA HIS A 94 23.58 0.88 -1.60
C HIS A 94 23.24 0.05 -0.36
N ASP A 95 21.95 -0.16 -0.08
CA ASP A 95 21.48 -0.91 1.10
C ASP A 95 22.05 -2.33 1.20
N TYR A 96 22.35 -2.97 0.06
CA TYR A 96 22.93 -4.31 0.02
C TYR A 96 24.37 -4.36 -0.54
N GLY A 97 25.01 -3.20 -0.70
CA GLY A 97 26.42 -3.10 -1.05
C GLY A 97 26.76 -3.48 -2.50
N TYR A 98 25.87 -3.20 -3.46
CA TYR A 98 26.12 -3.42 -4.89
C TYR A 98 27.47 -2.83 -5.32
N ASN A 99 28.23 -3.58 -6.13
CA ASN A 99 29.62 -3.27 -6.52
C ASN A 99 30.64 -3.24 -5.35
N ASN A 100 30.50 -4.13 -4.35
CA ASN A 100 31.43 -4.32 -3.24
C ASN A 100 31.62 -3.09 -2.32
N LYS A 101 30.63 -2.20 -2.26
CA LYS A 101 30.65 -1.06 -1.34
C LYS A 101 30.03 -1.46 0.00
N GLY A 102 30.84 -2.05 0.88
CA GLY A 102 30.46 -2.37 2.26
C GLY A 102 30.31 -3.88 2.49
N THR A 103 31.32 -4.47 3.15
CA THR A 103 31.46 -5.93 3.36
C THR A 103 30.33 -6.58 4.18
N ASN A 104 29.49 -5.79 4.88
CA ASN A 104 28.42 -6.29 5.73
C ASN A 104 27.01 -5.77 5.39
N ALA A 105 26.86 -4.93 4.35
CA ALA A 105 25.59 -4.26 4.05
C ALA A 105 24.46 -5.26 3.78
N GLY A 106 24.73 -6.26 2.93
CA GLY A 106 23.76 -7.32 2.62
C GLY A 106 23.30 -8.11 3.85
N GLN A 107 24.22 -8.46 4.76
CA GLN A 107 23.87 -9.17 6.00
C GLN A 107 23.00 -8.31 6.94
N VAL A 108 23.32 -7.03 7.08
CA VAL A 108 22.54 -6.09 7.90
C VAL A 108 21.12 -5.95 7.33
N MET A 109 21.00 -5.77 6.01
CA MET A 109 19.70 -5.69 5.34
C MET A 109 18.90 -6.98 5.53
N ALA A 110 19.51 -8.15 5.31
CA ALA A 110 18.84 -9.45 5.48
C ALA A 110 18.31 -9.62 6.92
N ASN A 111 19.12 -9.27 7.93
CA ASN A 111 18.71 -9.33 9.33
C ASN A 111 17.52 -8.40 9.65
N ARG A 112 17.53 -7.17 9.13
CA ARG A 112 16.40 -6.22 9.30
C ARG A 112 15.12 -6.78 8.68
N ILE A 113 15.21 -7.34 7.48
CA ILE A 113 14.08 -7.99 6.79
C ILE A 113 13.55 -9.17 7.61
N ASP A 114 14.42 -10.03 8.11
CA ASP A 114 14.02 -11.20 8.90
C ASP A 114 13.36 -10.82 10.23
N GLN A 115 13.88 -9.79 10.91
CA GLN A 115 13.26 -9.25 12.12
C GLN A 115 11.87 -8.64 11.84
N ALA A 116 11.73 -7.89 10.74
CA ALA A 116 10.46 -7.29 10.34
C ALA A 116 9.41 -8.35 9.98
N ILE A 117 9.82 -9.42 9.28
CA ILE A 117 8.95 -10.57 8.99
C ILE A 117 8.53 -11.29 10.28
N ALA A 118 9.45 -11.48 11.23
CA ALA A 118 9.15 -12.13 12.51
C ALA A 118 8.14 -11.35 13.35
N ARG A 119 8.13 -10.01 13.29
CA ARG A 119 7.10 -9.15 13.92
C ARG A 119 5.73 -9.28 13.26
N GLY A 120 5.69 -9.75 12.01
CA GLY A 120 4.46 -10.11 11.31
C GLY A 120 3.80 -8.95 10.58
N HIS A 121 2.52 -9.13 10.26
CA HIS A 121 1.78 -8.14 9.48
C HIS A 121 1.47 -6.90 10.32
N VAL A 122 1.90 -5.76 9.83
CA VAL A 122 1.50 -4.45 10.33
C VAL A 122 0.55 -3.84 9.29
N PRO A 123 -0.71 -3.52 9.66
CA PRO A 123 -1.60 -2.78 8.77
C PRO A 123 -0.97 -1.43 8.44
N SER A 124 -1.39 -0.76 7.35
CA SER A 124 -0.84 0.58 7.06
C SER A 124 -1.02 1.46 8.29
N PRO A 125 0.06 2.10 8.80
CA PRO A 125 -0.01 2.78 10.09
C PRO A 125 -0.92 4.00 10.02
N ASP A 126 -1.28 4.50 11.20
CA ASP A 126 -1.97 5.77 11.38
C ASP A 126 -0.99 6.92 11.09
N TRP A 127 -0.90 7.36 9.84
CA TRP A 127 -0.16 8.58 9.50
C TRP A 127 -1.19 9.66 9.24
N ASP A 128 -1.39 10.54 10.22
CA ASP A 128 -2.56 11.41 10.35
C ASP A 128 -2.94 12.13 9.05
N THR A 129 -4.05 11.63 8.48
CA THR A 129 -4.71 11.99 7.22
C THR A 129 -3.80 11.94 6.00
N ILE A 130 -4.10 11.03 5.08
CA ILE A 130 -3.74 11.19 3.65
C ILE A 130 -3.95 12.67 3.35
N LYS A 131 -2.89 13.40 2.98
CA LYS A 131 -3.05 14.82 2.67
C LYS A 131 -3.72 14.90 1.32
N TRP A 132 -4.86 15.56 1.28
CA TRP A 132 -5.60 15.83 0.06
C TRP A 132 -5.93 17.32 0.02
N SER A 133 -5.93 17.85 -1.20
CA SER A 133 -6.40 19.20 -1.49
C SER A 133 -7.76 19.16 -2.17
N THR A 134 -8.09 18.05 -2.85
CA THR A 134 -9.41 17.82 -3.44
C THR A 134 -9.92 16.41 -3.13
N PRO A 135 -11.23 16.17 -2.99
CA PRO A 135 -11.76 14.85 -2.65
C PRO A 135 -11.39 13.78 -3.69
N MET A 136 -11.27 14.17 -4.97
CA MET A 136 -10.82 13.28 -6.04
C MET A 136 -9.43 12.68 -5.78
N GLU A 137 -8.54 13.39 -5.08
CA GLU A 137 -7.23 12.85 -4.72
C GLU A 137 -7.33 11.66 -3.77
N LEU A 138 -8.39 11.58 -2.96
CA LEU A 138 -8.65 10.44 -2.07
C LEU A 138 -9.21 9.25 -2.83
N LEU A 139 -10.11 9.48 -3.80
CA LEU A 139 -10.68 8.41 -4.62
C LEU A 139 -9.59 7.58 -5.27
N ASP A 140 -8.56 8.22 -5.82
CA ASP A 140 -7.47 7.52 -6.50
C ASP A 140 -6.25 7.27 -5.60
N HIS A 141 -6.37 7.49 -4.29
CA HIS A 141 -5.22 7.36 -3.40
C HIS A 141 -4.81 5.90 -3.20
N PRO A 142 -3.58 5.50 -3.56
CA PRO A 142 -3.16 4.10 -3.54
C PRO A 142 -3.02 3.48 -2.14
N GLU A 143 -3.00 4.31 -1.09
CA GLU A 143 -2.94 3.84 0.30
C GLU A 143 -4.32 3.83 1.00
N LEU A 144 -5.38 4.40 0.41
CA LEU A 144 -6.69 4.50 1.07
C LEU A 144 -7.23 3.14 1.49
N ALA A 145 -7.15 2.15 0.60
CA ALA A 145 -7.58 0.77 0.86
C ALA A 145 -6.69 0.02 1.86
N GLU A 146 -5.53 0.56 2.23
CA GLU A 146 -4.53 -0.08 3.09
C GLU A 146 -4.51 0.51 4.50
N LEU A 147 -5.04 1.73 4.70
CA LEU A 147 -5.14 2.43 5.99
C LEU A 147 -5.71 1.56 7.12
N SER A 148 -5.34 1.81 8.38
CA SER A 148 -6.00 1.17 9.52
C SER A 148 -7.50 1.50 9.60
N LEU A 149 -8.30 0.72 10.35
CA LEU A 149 -9.72 1.06 10.57
C LEU A 149 -9.88 2.39 11.32
N ASN A 150 -8.97 2.71 12.23
CA ASN A 150 -8.99 3.97 12.97
C ASN A 150 -8.65 5.16 12.05
N ALA A 151 -7.65 5.00 11.17
CA ALA A 151 -7.31 6.00 10.17
C ALA A 151 -8.45 6.22 9.16
N LEU A 152 -9.08 5.15 8.67
CA LEU A 152 -10.27 5.25 7.81
C LEU A 152 -11.40 6.03 8.50
N GLY A 153 -11.65 5.78 9.79
CA GLY A 153 -12.61 6.54 10.57
C GLY A 153 -12.27 8.04 10.66
N ARG A 154 -10.99 8.40 10.81
CA ARG A 154 -10.57 9.81 10.80
C ARG A 154 -10.75 10.49 9.45
N VAL A 155 -10.41 9.80 8.34
CA VAL A 155 -10.66 10.32 6.98
C VAL A 155 -12.17 10.52 6.77
N HIS A 156 -12.99 9.54 7.15
CA HIS A 156 -14.45 9.65 7.08
C HIS A 156 -14.98 10.86 7.86
N SER A 157 -14.55 11.05 9.12
CA SER A 157 -14.96 12.22 9.90
C SER A 157 -14.52 13.54 9.27
N ALA A 158 -13.33 13.61 8.66
CA ALA A 158 -12.87 14.81 7.96
C ALA A 158 -13.71 15.12 6.71
N ILE A 159 -14.13 14.10 5.97
CA ILE A 159 -15.01 14.25 4.79
C ILE A 159 -16.39 14.76 5.20
N MET A 160 -16.99 14.17 6.25
CA MET A 160 -18.27 14.64 6.79
C MET A 160 -18.18 16.10 7.27
N THR A 161 -17.08 16.49 7.90
CA THR A 161 -16.86 17.88 8.34
C THR A 161 -16.72 18.84 7.15
N GLU A 162 -16.01 18.44 6.09
CA GLU A 162 -15.88 19.25 4.88
C GLU A 162 -17.23 19.42 4.15
N GLN A 163 -18.08 18.38 4.13
CA GLN A 163 -19.45 18.46 3.59
C GLN A 163 -20.33 19.49 4.31
N GLU A 164 -20.01 19.81 5.57
CA GLU A 164 -20.75 20.78 6.37
C GLU A 164 -20.21 22.22 6.22
N ASN A 165 -18.89 22.39 6.10
CA ASN A 165 -18.21 23.69 6.30
C ASN A 165 -17.47 24.27 5.08
N PHE A 166 -17.10 23.48 4.07
CA PHE A 166 -16.45 23.92 2.80
C PHE A 166 -15.11 24.66 2.90
N ASP A 167 -14.42 24.57 4.04
CA ASP A 167 -13.19 25.32 4.28
C ASP A 167 -12.05 24.94 3.30
N MET A 168 -11.93 23.67 2.91
CA MET A 168 -10.89 23.24 1.96
C MET A 168 -11.20 23.70 0.53
N LEU A 169 -12.47 23.66 0.12
CA LEU A 169 -12.87 24.18 -1.20
C LEU A 169 -12.50 25.66 -1.33
N VAL A 170 -12.82 26.48 -0.33
CA VAL A 170 -12.47 27.92 -0.30
C VAL A 170 -10.95 28.12 -0.38
N ARG A 171 -10.18 27.30 0.33
CA ARG A 171 -8.71 27.38 0.31
C ARG A 171 -8.13 27.10 -1.09
N VAL A 172 -8.71 26.19 -1.85
CA VAL A 172 -8.20 25.80 -3.18
C VAL A 172 -8.68 26.74 -4.28
N GLU A 173 -9.96 27.12 -4.26
CA GLU A 173 -10.58 27.91 -5.33
C GLU A 173 -10.62 29.42 -5.04
N GLY A 174 -10.42 29.84 -3.79
CA GLY A 174 -10.54 31.23 -3.34
C GLY A 174 -11.98 31.67 -3.07
N GLU A 175 -12.14 32.68 -2.21
CA GLU A 175 -13.44 33.12 -1.66
C GLU A 175 -14.51 33.51 -2.70
N GLN A 176 -14.11 33.94 -3.91
CA GLN A 176 -15.04 34.38 -4.96
C GLN A 176 -15.52 33.26 -5.89
N ARG A 177 -14.76 32.16 -6.04
CA ARG A 177 -15.13 31.04 -6.93
C ARG A 177 -16.04 30.03 -6.24
N SER A 178 -15.95 29.93 -4.92
CA SER A 178 -16.83 29.11 -4.08
C SER A 178 -18.26 29.67 -3.97
N GLN A 179 -18.83 30.31 -4.99
CA GLN A 179 -20.25 30.72 -5.02
C GLN A 179 -20.99 30.24 -6.27
N LEU A 180 -20.33 29.47 -7.15
CA LEU A 180 -20.92 28.99 -8.39
C LEU A 180 -21.34 27.50 -8.27
N PRO A 181 -22.62 27.15 -8.56
CA PRO A 181 -23.10 25.76 -8.50
C PRO A 181 -22.26 24.76 -9.30
N GLU A 182 -21.65 25.21 -10.40
CA GLU A 182 -20.81 24.39 -11.29
C GLU A 182 -19.54 23.84 -10.62
N VAL A 183 -19.04 24.48 -9.55
CA VAL A 183 -17.87 24.03 -8.78
C VAL A 183 -18.29 23.17 -7.59
N TYR A 184 -19.44 23.48 -6.98
CA TYR A 184 -19.95 22.74 -5.83
C TYR A 184 -20.41 21.33 -6.18
N THR A 185 -21.20 21.17 -7.25
CA THR A 185 -21.78 19.85 -7.58
C THR A 185 -20.71 18.77 -7.77
N PRO A 186 -19.63 18.98 -8.57
CA PRO A 186 -18.57 17.98 -8.70
C PRO A 186 -17.79 17.72 -7.39
N TRP A 187 -17.67 18.73 -6.54
CA TRP A 187 -17.00 18.59 -5.24
C TRP A 187 -17.80 17.68 -4.30
N PHE A 188 -19.12 17.89 -4.20
CA PHE A 188 -20.01 17.04 -3.40
C PHE A 188 -20.10 15.62 -3.94
N GLU A 189 -20.27 15.46 -5.25
CA GLU A 189 -20.27 14.13 -5.89
C GLU A 189 -18.96 13.38 -5.57
N ALA A 190 -17.82 14.08 -5.54
CA ALA A 190 -16.55 13.49 -5.16
C ALA A 190 -16.47 13.15 -3.66
N LEU A 191 -16.99 14.00 -2.77
CA LEU A 191 -17.06 13.71 -1.32
C LEU A 191 -17.93 12.47 -1.03
N ASP A 192 -19.10 12.37 -1.66
CA ASP A 192 -20.00 11.22 -1.53
C ASP A 192 -19.34 9.94 -2.03
N ALA A 193 -18.71 9.98 -3.21
CA ALA A 193 -17.98 8.84 -3.75
C ALA A 193 -16.82 8.39 -2.84
N VAL A 194 -16.14 9.32 -2.16
CA VAL A 194 -15.08 8.99 -1.18
C VAL A 194 -15.69 8.28 0.03
N ASN A 195 -16.82 8.77 0.55
CA ASN A 195 -17.53 8.13 1.66
C ASN A 195 -17.96 6.71 1.31
N ASP A 196 -18.65 6.52 0.19
CA ASP A 196 -19.07 5.20 -0.31
C ASP A 196 -17.89 4.22 -0.40
N LYS A 197 -16.74 4.72 -0.89
CA LYS A 197 -15.52 3.92 -1.00
C LYS A 197 -14.96 3.54 0.37
N ILE A 198 -14.92 4.46 1.33
CA ILE A 198 -14.44 4.19 2.69
C ILE A 198 -15.35 3.16 3.38
N GLU A 199 -16.67 3.31 3.27
CA GLU A 199 -17.64 2.37 3.82
C GLU A 199 -17.45 0.96 3.24
N ALA A 200 -17.34 0.86 1.91
CA ALA A 200 -17.08 -0.41 1.23
C ALA A 200 -15.78 -1.09 1.73
N ILE A 201 -14.71 -0.33 1.95
CA ILE A 201 -13.44 -0.85 2.50
C ILE A 201 -13.64 -1.36 3.93
N ILE A 202 -14.33 -0.60 4.78
CA ILE A 202 -14.60 -0.97 6.18
C ILE A 202 -15.43 -2.26 6.25
N ASP A 203 -16.48 -2.36 5.45
CA ASP A 203 -17.38 -3.50 5.48
C ASP A 203 -16.73 -4.76 4.91
N ALA A 204 -15.97 -4.67 3.82
CA ALA A 204 -15.17 -5.78 3.32
C ALA A 204 -14.24 -6.34 4.41
N ARG A 205 -13.58 -5.46 5.19
CA ARG A 205 -12.68 -5.88 6.27
C ARG A 205 -13.41 -6.48 7.47
N ARG A 206 -14.58 -5.96 7.82
CA ARG A 206 -15.44 -6.54 8.86
C ARG A 206 -15.89 -7.94 8.47
N LEU A 207 -16.30 -8.14 7.22
CA LEU A 207 -16.68 -9.45 6.67
C LEU A 207 -15.50 -10.42 6.70
N HIS A 208 -14.31 -10.01 6.27
CA HIS A 208 -13.10 -10.84 6.36
C HIS A 208 -12.75 -11.23 7.81
N LYS A 209 -12.86 -10.30 8.78
CA LYS A 209 -12.66 -10.61 10.21
C LYS A 209 -13.70 -11.59 10.75
N LYS A 210 -14.97 -11.49 10.33
CA LYS A 210 -16.03 -12.43 10.72
C LYS A 210 -15.78 -13.82 10.14
N ALA A 211 -15.41 -13.91 8.86
CA ALA A 211 -15.06 -15.17 8.21
C ALA A 211 -13.83 -15.84 8.87
N ALA A 212 -12.81 -15.05 9.23
CA ALA A 212 -11.62 -15.55 9.92
C ALA A 212 -11.87 -16.01 11.37
N ARG A 213 -12.98 -15.59 12.00
CA ARG A 213 -13.34 -15.93 13.38
C ARG A 213 -14.31 -17.12 13.51
N GLY A 214 -14.64 -17.83 12.44
CA GLY A 214 -15.40 -19.08 12.52
C GLY A 214 -16.92 -18.94 12.46
N TYR A 215 -17.45 -17.92 11.80
CA TYR A 215 -18.79 -18.03 11.21
C TYR A 215 -18.63 -18.51 9.78
N GLY A 216 -18.54 -19.83 9.64
CA GLY A 216 -18.44 -20.52 8.37
C GLY A 216 -19.58 -20.12 7.45
N VAL A 217 -19.22 -19.97 6.18
CA VAL A 217 -20.00 -20.35 5.00
C VAL A 217 -21.39 -20.89 5.38
N VAL A 218 -22.41 -20.05 5.28
CA VAL A 218 -23.75 -20.58 5.03
C VAL A 218 -23.67 -21.09 3.60
N GLU A 219 -23.49 -22.41 3.47
CA GLU A 219 -23.91 -23.14 2.28
C GLU A 219 -25.35 -22.73 2.01
N THR A 220 -25.58 -21.81 1.07
CA THR A 220 -26.85 -21.80 0.37
C THR A 220 -26.81 -22.98 -0.58
N ALA A 221 -27.25 -24.11 -0.03
CA ALA A 221 -27.80 -25.21 -0.79
C ALA A 221 -28.86 -24.66 -1.74
N PHE A 222 -28.53 -24.61 -3.03
CA PHE A 222 -29.53 -24.80 -4.07
C PHE A 222 -29.40 -26.24 -4.54
N THR A 223 -30.11 -27.11 -3.83
CA THR A 223 -30.53 -28.41 -4.33
C THR A 223 -31.60 -28.24 -5.41
N ARG A 224 -31.28 -28.84 -6.57
CA ARG A 224 -32.12 -29.25 -7.71
C ARG A 224 -32.54 -28.18 -8.71
#